data_AF-A0AAW7XCL9-F1
#
_entry.id   AF-A0AAW7XCL9-F1
#
_cell.length_a   1.000
_cell.length_b   1.000
_cell.length_c   1.000
_cell.angle_alpha   90.00
_cell.angle_beta   90.00
_cell.angle_gamma   90.00
#
_symmetry.space_group_name_H-M   'P 1'
#
loop_
_entity.id
_entity.type
_entity.pdbx_description
1 polymer ?
#
loop_
_entity_poly.entity_id
_entity_poly.type
_entity_poly.pdbx_seq_one_letter_code
_entity_poly.pdbx_strand_id
1 'polypeptide(L)' 'VNRVFKSTLITAIPDLEIYAKSSGENNFYKTTTNNHLKSIILVPIELNNNFLAILELGSPNIYELNSINANKLRDII' A
#
# COMPACT_ATOMS: atom_id res chain seq x y z
N VAL A 1 0.66 -5.65 5.08
CA VAL A 1 -0.39 -4.99 5.89
C VAL A 1 0.02 -4.78 7.34
N ASN A 2 0.31 -5.82 8.15
CA ASN A 2 0.72 -5.65 9.56
C ASN A 2 1.89 -4.67 9.80
N ARG A 3 2.86 -4.60 8.87
CA ARG A 3 3.96 -3.62 8.93
C ARG A 3 3.46 -2.17 8.85
N VAL A 4 2.46 -1.89 8.00
CA VAL A 4 1.87 -0.55 7.85
C VAL A 4 1.26 -0.09 9.18
N PHE A 5 0.53 -0.98 9.85
CA PHE A 5 -0.10 -0.70 11.15
C PHE A 5 0.88 -0.59 12.31
N LYS A 6 2.00 -1.31 12.29
CA LYS A 6 2.97 -1.35 13.41
C LYS A 6 4.07 -0.30 13.32
N SER A 7 4.43 0.17 12.13
CA SER A 7 5.62 1.00 11.96
C SER A 7 5.33 2.41 11.48
N THR A 8 4.06 2.80 11.28
CA THR A 8 3.66 4.09 10.68
C THR A 8 4.39 4.42 9.36
N LEU A 9 4.90 3.40 8.65
CA LEU A 9 5.66 3.60 7.42
C LEU A 9 4.75 3.50 6.20
N ILE A 10 4.79 4.53 5.36
CA ILE A 10 4.28 4.46 3.99
C ILE A 10 4.90 3.25 3.30
N THR A 11 4.06 2.42 2.70
CA THR A 11 4.47 1.20 2.01
C THR A 11 4.00 1.24 0.57
N ALA A 12 4.95 1.15 -0.37
CA ALA A 12 4.66 0.97 -1.79
C ALA A 12 4.75 -0.52 -2.17
N ILE A 13 3.78 -1.00 -2.93
CA ILE A 13 3.77 -2.30 -3.58
C ILE A 13 3.67 -2.04 -5.09
N PRO A 14 4.80 -2.01 -5.81
CA PRO A 14 4.82 -1.65 -7.23
C PRO A 14 4.33 -2.74 -8.16
N ASP A 15 4.29 -3.98 -7.66
CA ASP A 15 3.84 -5.14 -8.42
C ASP A 15 3.14 -6.09 -7.45
N LEU A 16 1.82 -6.17 -7.59
CA LEU A 16 0.98 -7.04 -6.75
C LEU A 16 1.21 -8.53 -7.01
N GLU A 17 1.69 -8.92 -8.20
CA GLU A 17 2.03 -10.32 -8.51
C GLU A 17 3.31 -10.75 -7.81
N ILE A 18 4.32 -9.87 -7.75
CA ILE A 18 5.53 -10.12 -6.94
C ILE A 18 5.16 -10.21 -5.45
N TYR A 19 4.28 -9.31 -4.99
CA TYR A 19 3.77 -9.37 -3.62
C TYR A 19 3.04 -10.68 -3.32
N ALA A 20 2.22 -11.18 -4.23
CA ALA A 20 1.47 -12.43 -4.10
C ALA A 20 2.38 -13.61 -3.74
N LYS A 21 3.52 -13.73 -4.44
CA LYS A 21 4.53 -14.79 -4.21
C LYS A 21 5.08 -14.76 -2.80
N SER A 22 5.39 -13.57 -2.28
CA SER A 22 5.95 -13.41 -0.92
C SER A 22 4.90 -13.51 0.20
N SER A 23 3.63 -13.27 -0.13
CA SER A 23 2.53 -13.21 0.84
C SER A 23 1.69 -14.48 0.90
N GLY A 24 1.95 -15.45 0.00
CA GLY A 24 1.14 -16.65 -0.14
C GLY A 24 -0.29 -16.35 -0.60
N GLU A 25 -0.43 -15.40 -1.54
CA GLU A 25 -1.73 -15.00 -2.11
C GLU A 25 -2.79 -14.67 -1.04
N ASN A 26 -2.40 -13.86 -0.06
CA ASN A 26 -3.27 -13.54 1.06
C ASN A 26 -4.55 -12.76 0.62
N ASN A 27 -5.46 -12.57 1.57
CA ASN A 27 -6.72 -11.86 1.32
C ASN A 27 -6.54 -10.42 0.83
N PHE A 28 -5.45 -9.76 1.23
CA PHE A 28 -5.16 -8.41 0.74
C PHE A 28 -4.86 -8.41 -0.75
N TYR A 29 -4.00 -9.32 -1.23
CA TYR A 29 -3.74 -9.52 -2.65
C TYR A 29 -5.03 -9.82 -3.42
N LYS A 30 -5.81 -10.80 -2.97
CA LYS A 30 -7.07 -11.18 -3.61
C LYS A 30 -8.05 -10.01 -3.73
N THR A 31 -8.16 -9.20 -2.69
CA THR A 31 -9.06 -8.03 -2.69
C THR A 31 -8.58 -6.95 -3.64
N THR A 32 -7.27 -6.67 -3.67
CA THR A 32 -6.70 -5.64 -4.55
C THR A 32 -6.78 -6.06 -6.02
N THR A 33 -6.50 -7.32 -6.36
CA THR A 33 -6.60 -7.81 -7.74
C THR A 33 -8.03 -7.95 -8.24
N ASN A 34 -8.99 -8.32 -7.37
CA ASN A 34 -10.42 -8.28 -7.71
C ASN A 34 -10.90 -6.86 -8.08
N ASN A 35 -10.25 -5.83 -7.55
CA ASN A 35 -10.48 -4.43 -7.90
C ASN A 35 -9.62 -3.94 -9.08
N HIS A 36 -9.02 -4.86 -9.85
CA HIS A 36 -8.16 -4.59 -11.01
C HIS A 36 -6.91 -3.75 -10.70
N LEU A 37 -6.47 -3.71 -9.44
CA LEU A 37 -5.26 -3.02 -9.05
C LEU A 37 -4.03 -3.90 -9.32
N LYS A 38 -2.95 -3.26 -9.77
CA LYS A 38 -1.64 -3.90 -10.04
C LYS A 38 -0.49 -3.26 -9.28
N SER A 39 -0.64 -2.01 -8.84
CA SER A 39 0.25 -1.36 -7.88
C SER A 39 -0.55 -0.55 -6.86
N ILE A 40 -0.01 -0.39 -5.64
CA ILE A 40 -0.69 0.28 -4.52
C ILE A 40 0.31 0.95 -3.58
N ILE A 41 -0.03 2.12 -3.04
CA ILE A 41 0.64 2.73 -1.89
C ILE A 41 -0.34 2.76 -0.71
N LEU A 42 0.13 2.30 0.44
CA LEU A 42 -0.58 2.34 1.71
C LEU A 42 0.06 3.42 2.58
N VAL A 43 -0.71 4.45 2.92
CA VAL A 43 -0.31 5.56 3.77
C VAL A 43 -1.04 5.45 5.11
N PRO A 44 -0.34 5.21 6.23
CA PRO A 44 -0.95 5.30 7.55
C PRO A 44 -1.24 6.78 7.90
N ILE A 45 -2.44 7.07 8.42
CA ILE A 45 -2.85 8.40 8.87
C ILE A 45 -3.34 8.29 10.32
N GLU A 46 -2.73 9.06 11.22
CA GLU A 46 -3.20 9.19 12.60
C GLU A 46 -4.32 10.23 12.66
N LEU A 47 -5.53 9.81 13.05
CA LEU A 47 -6.69 10.71 13.10
C LEU A 47 -6.93 11.32 14.49
N ASN A 48 -6.36 10.74 15.55
CA ASN A 48 -6.38 11.19 16.95
C ASN A 48 -5.60 10.18 17.83
N ASN A 49 -5.49 10.45 19.15
CA ASN A 49 -4.64 9.83 20.17
C ASN A 49 -4.48 8.28 20.20
N ASN A 50 -5.15 7.50 19.35
CA ASN A 50 -4.89 6.06 19.15
C ASN A 50 -5.48 5.49 17.83
N PHE A 51 -6.14 6.28 16.97
CA PHE A 51 -6.78 5.74 15.77
C PHE A 51 -5.90 5.90 14.53
N LEU A 52 -5.48 4.77 13.98
CA LEU A 52 -4.72 4.70 12.74
C LEU A 52 -5.65 4.28 11.60
N ALA A 53 -5.88 5.19 10.65
CA ALA A 53 -6.47 4.88 9.36
C ALA A 53 -5.40 4.53 8.33
N ILE A 54 -5.80 3.92 7.22
CA ILE A 54 -4.94 3.74 6.04
C ILE A 54 -5.62 4.42 4.85
N LEU A 55 -4.92 5.36 4.23
CA LEU A 55 -5.26 5.87 2.92
C LEU A 55 -4.59 4.98 1.87
N GLU A 56 -5.40 4.47 0.93
CA GLU A 56 -4.95 3.60 -0.15
C GLU A 56 -4.97 4.36 -1.48
N LEU A 57 -3.82 4.39 -2.16
CA LEU A 57 -3.69 4.86 -3.54
C LEU A 57 -3.50 3.64 -4.41
N GLY A 58 -4.47 3.32 -5.28
CA GLY A 58 -4.44 2.16 -6.17
C GLY A 58 -4.25 2.55 -7.63
N SER A 59 -3.55 1.71 -8.39
CA SER A 59 -3.39 1.86 -9.83
C SER A 59 -3.62 0.53 -10.56
N PRO A 60 -4.23 0.54 -11.77
CA PRO A 60 -4.35 -0.63 -12.62
C PRO A 60 -3.07 -1.00 -13.39
N ASN A 61 -1.99 -0.22 -13.22
CA ASN A 61 -0.72 -0.39 -13.90
C ASN A 61 0.36 -0.88 -12.92
N ILE A 62 1.21 -1.78 -13.39
CA ILE A 62 2.42 -2.16 -12.65
C ILE A 62 3.40 -0.98 -12.61
N TYR A 63 4.16 -0.84 -11.53
CA TYR A 63 5.18 0.18 -11.29
C TYR A 63 4.72 1.65 -11.33
N GLU A 64 3.46 1.95 -11.63
CA GLU A 64 2.92 3.31 -11.59
C GLU A 64 2.98 3.89 -10.17
N LEU A 65 2.69 3.06 -9.15
CA LEU A 65 2.87 3.40 -7.74
C LEU A 65 4.10 2.63 -7.19
N ASN A 66 5.11 3.35 -6.68
CA ASN A 66 6.42 2.79 -6.33
C ASN A 66 7.12 3.61 -5.21
N SER A 67 8.37 3.29 -4.90
CA SER A 67 9.10 3.98 -3.83
C SER A 67 9.37 5.45 -4.12
N ILE A 68 9.48 5.86 -5.39
CA ILE A 68 9.73 7.26 -5.77
C ILE A 68 8.52 8.12 -5.44
N ASN A 69 7.32 7.72 -5.88
CA ASN A 69 6.11 8.48 -5.55
C ASN A 69 5.67 8.32 -4.09
N ALA A 70 5.94 7.18 -3.44
CA ALA A 70 5.75 7.05 -2.00
C ALA A 70 6.65 8.01 -1.18
N ASN A 71 7.88 8.23 -1.62
CA ASN A 71 8.76 9.21 -1.00
C ASN A 71 8.28 10.64 -1.26
N LYS A 72 7.85 10.96 -2.48
CA LYS A 72 7.25 12.28 -2.79
C LYS A 72 6.00 12.57 -1.94
N LEU A 73 5.20 11.55 -1.65
CA LEU A 73 4.05 11.69 -0.75
C LEU A 73 4.48 12.15 0.65
N ARG A 74 5.59 11.63 1.20
CA ARG A 74 6.08 12.05 2.53
C ARG A 74 6.35 13.56 2.65
N ASP A 75 6.66 14.22 1.54
CA ASP A 75 6.93 15.66 1.53
C ASP A 75 5.64 16.50 1.58
N ILE A 76 4.46 15.88 1.37
CA ILE A 76 3.16 16.56 1.22
C ILE A 76 2.24 16.34 2.43
N ILE A 77 2.39 15.21 3.13
CA ILE A 77 1.54 14.79 4.28
C ILE A 77 2.21 15.05 5.63
#